data_AF-A0A4R2SXV8-F1
#
_entry.id   AF-A0A4R2SXV8-F1
#
_cell.length_a   1.000
_cell.length_b   1.000
_cell.length_c   1.000
_cell.angle_alpha   90.00
_cell.angle_beta   90.00
_cell.angle_gamma   90.00
#
_symmetry.space_group_name_H-M   'P 1'
#
loop_
_entity.id
_entity.type
_entity.pdbx_description
1 polymer ?
#
loop_
_entity_poly.entity_id
_entity_poly.type
_entity_poly.pdbx_seq_one_letter_code
_entity_poly.pdbx_strand_id
1 'polypeptide(L)'
;MKQNSIKEPIKFQVFISMVNLKERKVNKIDLGIFRDRETAREAATDYINNLSKGDWQFHSFKFVQREMNKKMFDIFNKEQEKKGLPKLKNRNIPLEFETIIKGE
;
A
#
# COMPACT_ATOMS: atom_id res chain seq x y z
N MET A 1 6.72 -29.82 -4.44
CA MET A 1 7.49 -28.82 -3.66
C MET A 1 6.51 -27.75 -3.21
N LYS A 2 6.35 -27.52 -1.90
CA LYS A 2 5.45 -26.46 -1.40
C LYS A 2 6.13 -25.12 -1.63
N GLN A 3 5.58 -24.31 -2.54
CA GLN A 3 5.93 -22.90 -2.63
C GLN A 3 5.62 -22.28 -1.27
N ASN A 4 6.65 -22.01 -0.47
CA ASN A 4 6.54 -21.12 0.67
C ASN A 4 6.28 -19.73 0.10
N SER A 5 5.02 -19.47 -0.27
CA SER A 5 4.56 -18.16 -0.68
C SER A 5 4.74 -17.27 0.54
N ILE A 6 5.82 -16.50 0.55
CA ILE A 6 6.02 -15.43 1.51
C ILE A 6 4.85 -14.49 1.25
N LYS A 7 3.77 -14.61 2.04
CA LYS A 7 2.64 -13.67 2.02
C LYS A 7 3.24 -12.27 2.02
N GLU A 8 2.84 -11.47 1.02
CA GLU A 8 3.57 -10.28 0.60
C GLU A 8 3.96 -9.34 1.75
N PRO A 9 5.08 -8.62 1.59
CA PRO A 9 5.69 -7.84 2.65
C PRO A 9 4.90 -6.60 3.09
N ILE A 10 3.94 -6.14 2.28
CA ILE A 10 3.34 -4.81 2.43
C ILE A 10 1.84 -4.90 2.14
N LYS A 11 1.02 -4.35 3.06
CA LYS A 11 -0.41 -4.13 2.84
C LYS A 11 -0.65 -2.83 2.09
N PHE A 12 -1.66 -2.82 1.22
CA PHE A 12 -2.00 -1.68 0.37
C PHE A 12 -3.42 -1.22 0.65
N GLN A 13 -3.60 0.07 0.91
CA GLN A 13 -4.90 0.71 0.84
C GLN A 13 -5.20 1.14 -0.60
N VAL A 14 -6.45 1.00 -1.03
CA VAL A 14 -6.90 1.36 -2.36
C VAL A 14 -7.89 2.50 -2.27
N PHE A 15 -7.64 3.55 -3.06
CA PHE A 15 -8.59 4.62 -3.27
C PHE A 15 -9.06 4.63 -4.73
N ILE A 16 -10.36 4.65 -4.96
CA ILE A 16 -10.97 4.89 -6.27
C ILE A 16 -11.40 6.34 -6.35
N SER A 17 -10.98 7.04 -7.40
CA SER A 17 -11.49 8.36 -7.74
C SER A 17 -12.56 8.24 -8.82
N MET A 18 -13.73 8.79 -8.55
CA MET A 18 -14.82 8.92 -9.50
C MET A 18 -15.03 10.38 -9.86
N VAL A 19 -15.47 10.63 -11.08
CA VAL A 19 -15.78 11.97 -11.58
C VAL A 19 -17.24 12.03 -12.02
N ASN A 20 -17.92 13.13 -11.66
CA ASN A 20 -19.19 13.52 -12.24
C ASN A 20 -18.97 14.79 -13.05
N LEU A 21 -19.03 14.66 -14.38
CA LEU A 21 -18.75 15.76 -15.30
C LEU A 21 -19.88 16.81 -15.32
N LYS A 22 -21.13 16.39 -15.06
CA LYS A 22 -22.29 17.30 -14.99
C LYS A 22 -22.17 18.25 -13.80
N GLU A 23 -21.79 17.70 -12.63
CA GLU A 23 -21.64 18.47 -11.39
C GLU A 23 -20.23 19.08 -11.23
N ARG A 24 -19.28 18.74 -12.10
CA ARG A 24 -17.85 19.09 -11.98
C ARG A 24 -17.26 18.68 -10.62
N LYS A 25 -17.67 17.51 -10.12
CA LYS A 25 -17.21 16.98 -8.83
C LYS A 25 -16.34 15.74 -9.01
N VAL A 26 -15.40 15.59 -8.08
CA VAL A 26 -14.60 14.37 -7.92
C VAL A 26 -14.90 13.80 -6.54
N ASN A 27 -15.22 12.52 -6.48
CA ASN A 27 -15.40 11.79 -5.24
C ASN A 27 -14.31 10.74 -5.09
N LYS A 28 -13.84 10.50 -3.87
CA LYS A 28 -12.86 9.48 -3.55
C LYS A 28 -13.49 8.43 -2.64
N ILE A 29 -13.41 7.18 -3.04
CA ILE A 29 -13.90 6.03 -2.30
C ILE A 29 -12.71 5.26 -1.79
N ASP A 30 -12.73 4.95 -0.50
CA ASP A 30 -11.78 4.04 0.15
C ASP A 30 -12.31 2.61 0.08
N LEU A 31 -11.60 1.71 -0.60
CA LEU A 31 -11.97 0.29 -0.65
C LEU A 31 -11.39 -0.51 0.52
N GLY A 32 -10.60 0.12 1.40
CA GLY A 32 -9.97 -0.51 2.54
C GLY A 32 -8.54 -0.97 2.30
N ILE A 33 -8.00 -1.70 3.28
CA ILE A 33 -6.60 -2.16 3.32
C ILE A 33 -6.56 -3.65 2.95
N PHE A 34 -5.76 -3.97 1.95
CA PHE A 34 -5.60 -5.32 1.41
C PHE A 34 -4.23 -5.87 1.79
N ARG A 35 -4.16 -7.21 1.87
CA ARG A 35 -2.97 -7.93 2.33
C ARG A 35 -1.73 -7.75 1.45
N ASP A 36 -1.94 -7.45 0.16
CA ASP A 36 -0.92 -7.45 -0.88
C ASP A 36 -1.36 -6.60 -2.08
N ARG A 37 -0.45 -6.30 -3.01
CA ARG A 37 -0.76 -5.37 -4.13
C ARG A 37 -1.69 -6.00 -5.16
N GLU A 38 -1.60 -7.31 -5.34
CA GLU A 38 -2.40 -8.06 -6.32
C GLU A 38 -3.87 -8.12 -5.89
N THR A 39 -4.14 -8.52 -4.65
CA THR A 39 -5.47 -8.52 -4.02
C THR A 39 -6.06 -7.10 -4.00
N ALA A 40 -5.24 -6.08 -3.73
CA ALA A 40 -5.66 -4.69 -3.81
C ALA A 40 -6.11 -4.30 -5.23
N ARG A 41 -5.37 -4.77 -6.26
CA ARG A 41 -5.69 -4.53 -7.66
C ARG A 41 -6.94 -5.29 -8.08
N GLU A 42 -7.09 -6.56 -7.69
CA GLU A 42 -8.28 -7.37 -7.96
C GLU A 42 -9.53 -6.68 -7.40
N ALA A 43 -9.51 -6.27 -6.13
CA ALA A 43 -10.61 -5.56 -5.51
C ALA A 43 -10.94 -4.23 -6.23
N ALA A 44 -9.92 -3.49 -6.68
CA ALA A 44 -10.12 -2.27 -7.47
C ALA A 44 -10.81 -2.56 -8.81
N THR A 45 -10.32 -3.58 -9.54
CA THR A 45 -10.88 -4.01 -10.82
C THR A 45 -12.31 -4.50 -10.67
N ASP A 46 -12.59 -5.33 -9.66
CA ASP A 46 -13.93 -5.83 -9.37
C ASP A 46 -14.90 -4.69 -9.06
N TYR A 47 -14.46 -3.71 -8.26
CA TYR A 47 -15.27 -2.53 -7.98
C TYR A 47 -15.58 -1.73 -9.26
N ILE A 48 -14.59 -1.52 -10.12
CA ILE A 48 -14.75 -0.78 -11.39
C ILE A 48 -15.68 -1.54 -12.36
N ASN A 49 -15.57 -2.86 -12.43
CA ASN A 49 -16.39 -3.69 -13.30
C ASN A 49 -17.86 -3.72 -12.85
N ASN A 50 -18.10 -3.67 -11.54
CA ASN A 50 -19.44 -3.64 -10.96
C ASN A 50 -20.01 -2.22 -10.83
N LEU A 51 -19.26 -1.19 -11.26
CA LEU A 51 -19.68 0.19 -11.16
C LEU A 51 -20.85 0.42 -12.13
N SER A 52 -22.04 0.63 -11.57
CA SER A 52 -23.24 0.91 -12.36
C SER A 52 -23.02 2.13 -13.25
N LYS A 53 -23.47 2.07 -14.51
CA LYS A 53 -23.44 3.22 -15.43
C LYS A 53 -24.41 4.30 -14.92
N GLY A 54 -23.90 5.25 -14.15
CA GLY A 54 -24.61 6.46 -13.70
C GLY A 54 -23.82 7.73 -14.05
N ASP A 55 -24.18 8.84 -13.42
CA ASP A 55 -23.49 10.13 -13.63
C ASP A 55 -22.06 10.17 -13.05
N TRP A 56 -21.71 9.17 -12.22
CA TRP A 56 -20.37 8.97 -11.69
C TRP A 56 -19.60 7.95 -12.53
N GLN A 57 -18.48 8.40 -13.10
CA GLN A 57 -17.62 7.58 -13.93
C GLN A 57 -16.28 7.34 -13.23
N PHE A 58 -15.71 6.15 -13.42
CA PHE A 58 -14.35 5.87 -12.99
C PHE A 58 -13.37 6.85 -13.64
N HIS A 59 -12.45 7.41 -12.84
CA HIS A 59 -11.40 8.29 -13.32
C HIS A 59 -10.01 7.68 -13.12
N SER A 60 -9.69 7.27 -11.89
CA SER A 60 -8.39 6.67 -11.55
C SER A 60 -8.46 5.90 -10.24
N PHE A 61 -7.45 5.07 -9.96
CA PHE A 61 -7.24 4.49 -8.64
C PHE A 61 -5.80 4.70 -8.15
N LYS A 62 -5.62 4.72 -6.84
CA LYS A 62 -4.30 4.87 -6.19
C LYS A 62 -4.11 3.79 -5.14
N PHE A 63 -2.95 3.14 -5.19
CA PHE A 63 -2.46 2.25 -4.13
C PHE A 63 -1.57 3.04 -3.18
N VAL A 64 -1.86 2.96 -1.89
CA VAL A 64 -1.03 3.54 -0.83
C VAL A 64 -0.52 2.41 0.04
N GLN A 65 0.79 2.26 0.15
CA GLN A 65 1.37 1.31 1.08
C GLN A 65 1.04 1.75 2.51
N ARG A 66 0.53 0.85 3.35
CA ARG A 66 0.08 1.18 4.71
C ARG A 66 0.85 0.52 5.83
N GLU A 67 0.99 -0.80 5.75
CA GLU A 67 1.63 -1.59 6.80
C GLU A 67 2.69 -2.48 6.20
N MET A 68 3.91 -2.39 6.73
CA MET A 68 4.93 -3.40 6.47
C MET A 68 4.70 -4.58 7.43
N ASN A 69 4.74 -5.80 6.89
CA ASN A 69 4.63 -7.03 7.68
C ASN A 69 5.75 -7.08 8.74
N LYS A 70 5.40 -7.39 10.00
CA LYS A 70 6.37 -7.53 11.11
C LYS A 70 7.57 -8.41 10.73
N LYS A 71 7.34 -9.57 10.11
CA LYS A 71 8.42 -10.48 9.73
C LYS A 71 9.40 -9.84 8.73
N MET A 72 8.89 -9.04 7.80
CA MET A 72 9.70 -8.36 6.78
C MET A 72 10.42 -7.15 7.35
N PHE A 73 9.78 -6.42 8.26
CA PHE A 73 10.43 -5.39 9.06
C PHE A 73 11.61 -5.98 9.87
N ASP A 74 11.39 -7.11 10.54
CA ASP A 74 12.41 -7.79 11.34
C ASP A 74 13.56 -8.31 10.46
N ILE A 75 13.27 -8.92 9.29
CA ILE A 75 14.29 -9.36 8.32
C ILE A 75 15.10 -8.16 7.81
N PHE A 76 14.42 -7.08 7.39
CA PHE A 76 15.07 -5.89 6.87
C PHE A 76 16.02 -5.28 7.92
N ASN A 77 15.54 -5.04 9.14
CA ASN A 77 16.36 -4.45 10.19
C ASN A 77 17.53 -5.34 10.60
N LYS A 78 17.36 -6.67 10.60
CA LYS A 78 18.46 -7.60 10.83
C LYS A 78 19.53 -7.53 9.72
N GLU A 79 19.12 -7.36 8.47
CA GLU A 79 20.07 -7.16 7.35
C GLU A 79 20.76 -5.79 7.39
N GLN A 80 20.06 -4.73 7.81
CA GLN A 80 20.67 -3.40 8.03
C GLN A 80 21.73 -3.46 9.15
N GLU A 81 21.40 -4.12 10.27
CA GLU A 81 22.31 -4.31 11.41
C GLU A 81 23.59 -5.05 11.01
N LYS A 82 23.47 -6.16 10.27
CA LYS A 82 24.65 -6.89 9.73
C LYS A 82 25.56 -6.02 8.87
N LYS A 83 24.99 -5.02 8.19
CA LYS A 83 25.71 -4.12 7.28
C LYS A 83 26.12 -2.80 7.95
N GLY A 84 25.81 -2.60 9.23
CA GLY A 84 26.06 -1.33 9.93
C GLY A 84 25.28 -0.15 9.35
N LEU A 85 24.13 -0.41 8.73
CA LEU A 85 23.29 0.59 8.08
C LEU A 85 22.09 0.99 8.99
N PRO A 86 21.46 2.15 8.75
CA PRO A 86 20.34 2.59 9.57
C PRO A 86 19.13 1.67 9.44
N LYS A 87 18.51 1.33 10.57
CA LYS A 87 17.28 0.54 10.64
C LYS A 87 16.05 1.41 10.41
N LEU A 88 14.91 0.78 10.17
CA LEU A 88 13.60 1.45 10.14
C LEU A 88 13.09 1.67 11.57
N LYS A 89 12.58 2.87 11.85
CA LYS A 89 12.03 3.29 13.15
C LYS A 89 10.69 2.63 13.48
N ASN A 90 9.81 2.46 12.49
CA ASN A 90 8.43 2.01 12.68
C ASN A 90 7.95 1.08 11.56
N ARG A 91 6.86 0.34 11.80
CA ARG A 91 6.17 -0.50 10.79
C ARG A 91 5.19 0.27 9.90
N ASN A 92 5.03 1.57 10.16
CA ASN A 92 4.10 2.45 9.48
C ASN A 92 4.74 3.08 8.24
N ILE A 93 3.90 3.52 7.31
CA ILE A 93 4.33 4.20 6.08
C ILE A 93 3.86 5.67 6.15
N PRO A 94 4.74 6.66 5.92
CA PRO A 94 6.07 6.55 5.31
C PRO A 94 7.13 5.87 6.21
N LEU A 95 8.00 5.07 5.59
CA LEU A 95 9.10 4.41 6.25
C LEU A 95 10.14 5.45 6.67
N GLU A 96 10.42 5.54 7.97
CA GLU A 96 11.45 6.44 8.52
C GLU A 96 12.66 5.64 8.99
N PHE A 97 13.86 6.10 8.64
CA PHE A 97 15.12 5.50 9.08
C PHE A 97 15.60 6.11 10.40
N GLU A 98 16.28 5.31 11.20
CA GLU A 98 17.10 5.75 12.33
C GLU A 98 18.16 6.74 11.82
N THR A 99 18.30 7.88 12.51
CA THR A 99 19.33 8.85 12.16
C THR A 99 20.65 8.34 12.72
N ILE A 100 21.62 8.00 11.87
CA ILE A 100 22.98 7.70 12.35
C ILE A 100 23.61 9.05 12.71
N ILE A 101 23.64 9.37 14.00
CA ILE A 101 24.50 10.45 14.49
C ILE A 101 25.92 9.91 14.36
N LYS A 102 26.61 10.29 13.27
CA LYS A 102 28.06 10.13 13.22
C LYS A 102 28.63 11.15 14.20
N GLY A 103 29.02 10.67 15.38
CA GLY A 103 29.81 11.47 16.31
C GLY A 103 31.08 11.94 15.61
N GLU A 104 31.42 13.20 15.87
CA GLU A 104 32.71 13.83 15.59
C GLU A 104 33.88 13.04 16.17
#